data_AF-A0A7V5G4W4-F1
#
_entry.id   AF-A0A7V5G4W4-F1
#
_cell.length_a   1.000
_cell.length_b   1.000
_cell.length_c   1.000
_cell.angle_alpha   90.00
_cell.angle_beta   90.00
_cell.angle_gamma   90.00
#
_symmetry.space_group_name_H-M   'P 1'
#
loop_
_entity.id
_entity.type
_entity.pdbx_description
1 polymer ?
#
loop_
_entity_poly.entity_id
_entity_poly.type
_entity_poly.pdbx_seq_one_letter_code
_entity_poly.pdbx_strand_id
1 'polypeptide(L)'
;TCFSAEILAVVLPPIAERRPAAGQRGKGDRLPAVGGGIKAIFAVDASTGKLINAKSALYVVGSDIPNTMGSNQVAFASKSSAKAFQKKHGGKIVSFNIALKN
;
A
#
# COMPACT_ATOMS: atom_id res chain seq x y z
N THR A 1 55.17 -62.70 -23.75
CA THR A 1 54.78 -64.00 -23.13
C THR A 1 54.22 -63.71 -21.76
N CYS A 2 53.05 -64.30 -21.46
CA CYS A 2 52.52 -64.54 -20.11
C CYS A 2 52.04 -63.28 -19.35
N PHE A 3 50.90 -63.26 -18.65
CA PHE A 3 49.83 -64.22 -18.43
C PHE A 3 48.68 -63.44 -17.78
N SER A 4 47.45 -63.85 -18.09
CA SER A 4 46.28 -63.97 -17.20
C SER A 4 46.04 -62.94 -16.11
N ALA A 5 44.86 -62.31 -16.17
CA ALA A 5 43.74 -62.54 -15.22
C ALA A 5 43.87 -61.60 -13.99
N GLU A 6 42.83 -60.97 -13.47
CA GLU A 6 41.49 -61.45 -13.11
C GLU A 6 40.61 -60.19 -12.98
N ILE A 7 39.50 -60.08 -13.72
CA ILE A 7 38.13 -60.29 -13.24
C ILE A 7 37.71 -59.35 -12.08
N LEU A 8 37.05 -58.27 -12.51
CA LEU A 8 35.81 -57.70 -11.99
C LEU A 8 35.30 -58.19 -10.61
N ALA A 9 35.36 -57.31 -9.62
CA ALA A 9 34.40 -57.29 -8.51
C ALA A 9 33.94 -55.86 -8.28
N VAL A 10 32.87 -55.48 -8.98
CA VAL A 10 32.03 -54.33 -8.66
C VAL A 10 31.34 -54.65 -7.33
N VAL A 11 31.81 -54.05 -6.25
CA VAL A 11 31.04 -53.97 -5.01
C VAL A 11 30.62 -52.51 -4.86
N LEU A 12 29.37 -52.22 -5.23
CA LEU A 12 28.67 -50.99 -4.90
C LEU A 12 28.26 -51.05 -3.43
N PRO A 13 28.85 -50.24 -2.52
CA PRO A 13 28.22 -49.95 -1.24
C PRO A 13 27.00 -49.02 -1.45
N PRO A 14 26.04 -49.07 -0.51
CA PRO A 14 24.62 -48.87 -0.76
C PRO A 14 24.24 -47.42 -1.10
N ILE A 15 23.12 -47.32 -1.82
CA ILE A 15 22.32 -46.10 -2.01
C ILE A 15 21.81 -45.65 -0.63
N ALA A 16 22.68 -45.07 0.18
CA ALA A 16 22.33 -44.39 1.41
C ALA A 16 22.14 -42.90 1.07
N GLU A 17 20.87 -42.56 0.82
CA GLU A 17 20.27 -41.23 0.89
C GLU A 17 21.25 -40.03 0.87
N ARG A 18 21.50 -39.50 -0.33
CA ARG A 18 21.72 -38.06 -0.46
C ARG A 18 20.40 -37.36 -0.11
N ARG A 19 20.08 -37.23 1.18
CA ARG A 19 19.13 -36.18 1.59
C ARG A 19 19.81 -34.85 1.27
N PRO A 20 19.31 -34.06 0.32
CA PRO A 20 19.85 -32.72 0.12
C PRO A 20 19.69 -31.99 1.45
N ALA A 21 20.82 -31.48 1.97
CA ALA A 21 20.81 -30.57 3.11
C ALA A 21 19.72 -29.54 2.83
N ALA A 22 18.76 -29.44 3.76
CA ALA A 22 17.63 -28.53 3.66
C ALA A 22 18.16 -27.17 3.18
N GLY A 23 17.79 -26.80 1.96
CA GLY A 23 18.15 -25.50 1.40
C GLY A 23 17.76 -24.45 2.41
N GLN A 24 18.73 -23.68 2.87
CA GLN A 24 18.44 -22.54 3.73
C GLN A 24 17.49 -21.65 2.92
N ARG A 25 16.21 -21.64 3.31
CA ARG A 25 15.24 -20.69 2.79
C ARG A 25 15.81 -19.33 3.10
N GLY A 26 16.34 -18.67 2.08
CA GLY A 26 16.79 -17.28 2.16
C GLY A 26 15.69 -16.51 2.88
N LYS A 27 16.05 -15.91 4.01
CA LYS A 27 15.19 -15.01 4.75
C LYS A 27 14.92 -13.88 3.77
N GLY A 28 13.77 -13.93 3.07
CA GLY A 28 13.47 -13.03 1.97
C GLY A 28 13.82 -11.62 2.40
N ASP A 29 14.77 -11.02 1.69
CA ASP A 29 15.33 -9.73 2.03
C ASP A 29 14.15 -8.77 2.14
N ARG A 30 13.83 -8.42 3.38
CA ARG A 30 12.71 -7.56 3.68
C ARG A 30 13.12 -6.22 3.08
N LEU A 31 12.49 -5.86 1.95
CA LEU A 31 12.72 -4.60 1.24
C LEU A 31 12.89 -3.49 2.28
N PRO A 32 13.93 -2.64 2.17
CA PRO A 32 14.13 -1.57 3.12
C PRO A 32 12.84 -0.77 3.19
N ALA A 33 12.35 -0.51 4.40
CA ALA A 33 11.18 0.33 4.61
C ALA A 33 11.49 1.68 3.95
N VAL A 34 10.91 1.93 2.77
CA VAL A 34 11.10 3.19 2.07
C VAL A 34 10.39 4.23 2.91
N GLY A 35 11.17 4.94 3.73
CA GLY A 35 10.76 6.11 4.50
C GLY A 35 10.53 7.30 3.58
N GLY A 36 9.61 7.16 2.64
CA GLY A 36 9.19 8.24 1.74
C GLY A 36 8.22 9.16 2.48
N GLY A 37 8.73 10.26 3.03
CA GLY A 37 7.89 11.31 3.60
C GLY A 37 7.00 11.95 2.53
N ILE A 38 5.73 12.17 2.85
CA ILE A 38 4.76 12.79 1.94
C ILE A 38 5.12 14.28 1.78
N LYS A 39 5.59 14.68 0.59
CA LYS A 39 6.09 16.05 0.35
C LYS A 39 4.97 17.08 0.23
N ALA A 40 3.86 16.73 -0.42
CA ALA A 40 2.72 17.62 -0.60
C ALA A 40 1.43 16.81 -0.77
N ILE A 41 0.33 17.37 -0.28
CA ILE A 41 -1.00 16.77 -0.38
C ILE A 41 -1.91 17.82 -1.01
N PHE A 42 -2.55 17.46 -2.11
CA PHE A 42 -3.49 18.31 -2.82
C PHE A 42 -4.88 17.70 -2.78
N ALA A 43 -5.88 18.56 -2.75
CA ALA A 43 -7.29 18.18 -2.84
C ALA A 43 -7.93 18.96 -4.00
N VAL A 44 -8.94 18.38 -4.63
CA VAL A 44 -9.73 19.06 -5.66
C VAL A 44 -10.85 19.83 -4.97
N ASP A 45 -10.93 21.13 -5.24
CA ASP A 45 -12.03 21.97 -4.80
C ASP A 45 -13.31 21.60 -5.54
N ALA A 46 -14.39 21.30 -4.81
CA ALA A 46 -15.64 20.85 -5.41
C ALA A 46 -16.44 21.97 -6.11
N SER A 47 -16.14 23.24 -5.85
CA SER A 47 -16.83 24.37 -6.49
C SER A 47 -16.20 24.77 -7.82
N THR A 48 -14.87 24.70 -7.91
CA THR A 48 -14.09 25.23 -9.03
C THR A 48 -13.34 24.15 -9.81
N GLY A 49 -13.24 22.93 -9.27
CA GLY A 49 -12.45 21.84 -9.85
C GLY A 49 -10.93 22.07 -9.77
N LYS A 50 -10.47 23.10 -9.05
CA LYS A 50 -9.04 23.44 -8.95
C LYS A 50 -8.35 22.62 -7.88
N LEU A 51 -7.06 22.34 -8.12
CA LEU A 51 -6.20 21.73 -7.10
C LEU A 51 -5.81 22.78 -6.05
N ILE A 52 -6.10 22.46 -4.80
CA ILE A 52 -5.81 23.29 -3.63
C ILE A 52 -4.97 22.51 -2.62
N ASN A 53 -4.27 23.23 -1.75
CA ASN A 53 -3.50 22.61 -0.68
C ASN A 53 -4.46 21.97 0.34
N ALA A 54 -4.36 20.66 0.51
CA ALA A 54 -5.24 19.88 1.37
C ALA A 54 -5.15 20.32 2.85
N LYS A 55 -3.96 20.71 3.31
CA LYS A 55 -3.74 21.08 4.73
C LYS A 55 -4.50 22.33 5.14
N SER A 56 -4.68 23.28 4.23
CA SER A 56 -5.40 24.54 4.46
C SER A 56 -6.86 24.51 4.01
N ALA A 57 -7.30 23.43 3.37
CA ALA A 57 -8.66 23.30 2.88
C ALA A 57 -9.66 23.02 4.01
N LEU A 58 -10.92 23.37 3.75
CA LEU A 58 -12.04 23.03 4.61
C LEU A 58 -12.77 21.82 4.03
N TYR A 59 -13.10 20.88 4.89
CA TYR A 59 -13.74 19.63 4.49
C TYR A 59 -15.15 19.59 5.03
N VAL A 60 -16.11 19.20 4.20
CA VAL A 60 -17.45 18.84 4.65
C VAL A 60 -17.52 17.32 4.71
N VAL A 61 -17.78 16.79 5.91
CA VAL A 61 -17.91 15.35 6.15
C VAL A 61 -19.34 15.01 6.54
N GLY A 62 -19.81 13.84 6.09
CA GLY A 62 -21.17 13.37 6.40
C GLY A 62 -22.26 14.12 5.65
N SER A 63 -22.00 14.53 4.41
CA SER A 63 -23.04 15.01 3.50
C SER A 63 -23.85 13.86 2.91
N ASP A 64 -25.11 14.13 2.58
CA ASP A 64 -26.05 13.17 1.96
C ASP A 64 -25.70 12.83 0.49
N ILE A 65 -24.57 13.32 -0.04
CA ILE A 65 -24.11 13.00 -1.38
C ILE A 65 -23.41 11.63 -1.38
N PRO A 66 -23.97 10.61 -2.05
CA PRO A 66 -23.31 9.31 -2.16
C PRO A 66 -22.04 9.44 -2.99
N ASN A 67 -20.90 8.99 -2.45
CA ASN A 67 -19.67 8.83 -3.21
C ASN A 67 -19.51 7.37 -3.65
N THR A 68 -19.31 7.14 -4.95
CA THR A 68 -19.13 5.80 -5.53
C THR A 68 -17.91 5.06 -4.98
N MET A 69 -16.97 5.79 -4.37
CA MET A 69 -15.73 5.27 -3.77
C MET A 69 -15.70 5.35 -2.23
N GLY A 70 -16.87 5.44 -1.58
CA GLY A 70 -17.06 5.18 -0.15
C GLY A 70 -16.90 6.39 0.80
N SER A 71 -15.86 7.21 0.64
CA SER A 71 -15.64 8.34 1.57
C SER A 71 -16.36 9.61 1.11
N ASN A 72 -17.39 10.03 1.84
CA ASN A 72 -18.15 11.25 1.54
C ASN A 72 -17.48 12.52 2.14
N GLN A 73 -16.24 12.79 1.75
CA GLN A 73 -15.51 13.99 2.19
C GLN A 73 -15.35 14.94 1.00
N VAL A 74 -15.81 16.17 1.14
CA VAL A 74 -15.76 17.18 0.07
C VAL A 74 -14.89 18.36 0.50
N ALA A 75 -13.87 18.69 -0.30
CA ALA A 75 -12.93 19.76 0.00
C ALA A 75 -13.34 21.09 -0.65
N PHE A 76 -13.16 22.18 0.09
CA PHE A 76 -13.43 23.54 -0.32
C PHE A 76 -12.27 24.46 0.01
N ALA A 77 -11.93 25.34 -0.94
CA ALA A 77 -10.95 26.40 -0.78
C ALA A 77 -11.47 27.52 0.14
N SER A 78 -12.79 27.76 0.12
CA SER A 78 -13.43 28.88 0.78
C SER A 78 -14.49 28.43 1.78
N LYS A 79 -14.50 29.09 2.95
CA LYS A 79 -15.50 28.86 4.00
C LYS A 79 -16.92 29.14 3.53
N SER A 80 -17.09 30.12 2.64
CA SER A 80 -18.41 30.46 2.07
C SER A 80 -18.96 29.29 1.26
N SER A 81 -18.16 28.72 0.35
CA SER A 81 -18.53 27.55 -0.47
C SER A 81 -18.85 26.33 0.39
N ALA A 82 -18.02 26.06 1.41
CA ALA A 82 -18.26 24.98 2.35
C ALA A 82 -19.60 25.14 3.10
N LYS A 83 -19.93 26.36 3.55
CA LYS A 83 -21.22 26.66 4.19
C LYS A 83 -22.39 26.54 3.23
N ALA A 84 -22.25 27.00 1.99
CA ALA A 84 -23.30 26.87 0.98
C ALA A 84 -23.61 25.40 0.68
N PHE A 85 -22.56 24.59 0.55
CA PHE A 85 -22.69 23.15 0.38
C PHE A 85 -23.32 22.47 1.61
N GLN A 86 -22.86 22.81 2.81
CA GLN A 86 -23.40 22.30 4.07
C GLN A 86 -24.90 22.60 4.21
N LYS A 87 -25.34 23.81 3.82
CA LYS A 87 -26.77 24.18 3.86
C LYS A 87 -27.63 23.34 2.90
N LYS A 88 -27.06 22.92 1.77
CA LYS A 88 -27.78 22.20 0.72
C LYS A 88 -27.77 20.68 0.92
N HIS A 89 -26.68 20.13 1.44
CA HIS A 89 -26.43 18.69 1.51
C HIS A 89 -26.13 18.17 2.93
N GLY A 90 -26.26 19.03 3.94
CA GLY A 90 -25.97 18.69 5.33
C GLY A 90 -24.47 18.51 5.61
N GLY A 91 -24.18 17.85 6.74
CA GLY A 91 -22.82 17.52 7.17
C GLY A 91 -22.16 18.53 8.10
N LYS A 92 -20.89 18.27 8.41
CA LYS A 92 -20.06 19.07 9.34
C LYS A 92 -18.83 19.62 8.63
N ILE A 93 -18.57 20.90 8.79
CA ILE A 93 -17.33 21.53 8.31
C ILE A 93 -16.22 21.24 9.32
N VAL A 94 -15.17 20.57 8.87
CA VAL A 94 -14.00 20.17 9.66
C VAL A 94 -12.71 20.60 8.97
N SER A 95 -11.62 20.68 9.74
CA SER A 95 -10.28 20.94 9.22
C SER A 95 -9.60 19.64 8.77
N PHE A 96 -8.54 19.76 7.98
CA PHE A 96 -7.76 18.64 7.44
C PHE A 96 -7.37 17.59 8.50
N ASN A 97 -6.88 18.04 9.67
CA ASN A 97 -6.44 17.13 10.73
C ASN A 97 -7.58 16.29 11.32
N ILE A 98 -8.80 16.81 11.33
CA ILE A 98 -9.97 16.08 11.83
C ILE A 98 -10.47 15.13 10.73
N ALA A 99 -10.46 15.57 9.47
CA ALA A 99 -10.87 14.74 8.33
C ALA A 99 -9.99 13.47 8.14
N LEU A 100 -8.69 13.56 8.47
CA LEU A 100 -7.74 12.45 8.37
C LEU A 100 -7.79 11.42 9.51
N LYS A 101 -8.47 11.71 10.62
CA LYS A 101 -8.42 10.87 11.83
C LYS A 101 -9.41 9.68 11.81
N ASN A 102 -10.11 9.46 10.69
CA ASN A 102 -11.16 8.45 10.56
C ASN A 102 -10.66 7.11 10.00
#